data_AF-A0A4S8M1F2-F1
#
_entry.id   AF-A0A4S8M1F2-F1
#
_cell.length_a   1.000
_cell.length_b   1.000
_cell.length_c   1.000
_cell.angle_alpha   90.00
_cell.angle_beta   90.00
_cell.angle_gamma   90.00
#
_symmetry.space_group_name_H-M   'P 1'
#
loop_
_entity.id
_entity.type
_entity.pdbx_description
1 polymer ?
#
loop_
_entity_poly.entity_id
_entity_poly.type
_entity_poly.pdbx_seq_one_letter_code
_entity_poly.pdbx_strand_id
1 'polypeptide(L)'
;DSGAPPDSKDYTTLIIFHGGVFDRTSFEKLPQYAHSFNLRTVVVNRRGYPGSTPYTESEMEDLNQGKKVHLEKLGSLIGSFVERFIEENEKTGAGIPKISGEGKSGGVAIMGWSIGAVSAMSMFADPALISPKSYSLLQKYVKDLVFYDPPAHAFGYPYLSDMYYPWRDKDITTPDQFSSGFLSWVSSYYQHPNPNGPSATLLDNSKSTAQQTSFSSEELERFCHKPSLPQEFAIFGPIQSAINSMSKEVLLNADLAASFFPNVKMTFLMCTRSPWLCPWGAIETRRHYVEAYMKLPSHQKLRELEFVPVDGANHMVHWDDPEQFLDAVLEGIQGDR
;
A
#
# COMPACT_ATOMS: atom_id res chain seq x y z
N ASP A 1 7.59 -9.88 11.71
CA ASP A 1 8.94 -9.89 11.16
C ASP A 1 9.34 -11.34 11.01
N SER A 2 9.62 -11.78 9.79
CA SER A 2 10.05 -13.15 9.51
C SER A 2 11.52 -13.41 9.86
N GLY A 3 12.28 -12.37 10.21
CA GLY A 3 13.73 -12.44 10.33
C GLY A 3 14.42 -12.51 8.96
N ALA A 4 15.74 -12.31 8.97
CA ALA A 4 16.57 -12.46 7.78
C ALA A 4 16.54 -13.92 7.27
N PRO A 5 16.46 -14.15 5.94
CA PRO A 5 16.68 -15.48 5.38
C PRO A 5 18.04 -16.04 5.82
N PRO A 6 18.12 -17.31 6.26
CA PRO A 6 19.37 -17.94 6.64
C PRO A 6 20.40 -17.89 5.51
N ASP A 7 21.66 -17.61 5.88
CA ASP A 7 22.82 -17.58 4.98
C ASP A 7 22.76 -16.58 3.80
N SER A 8 21.69 -15.80 3.68
CA SER A 8 21.56 -14.74 2.68
C SER A 8 22.24 -13.45 3.11
N LYS A 9 22.92 -12.80 2.16
CA LYS A 9 23.59 -11.50 2.37
C LYS A 9 23.02 -10.38 1.50
N ASP A 10 22.02 -10.70 0.67
CA ASP A 10 21.45 -9.80 -0.33
C ASP A 10 19.92 -9.88 -0.39
N TYR A 11 19.27 -10.45 0.63
CA TYR A 11 17.82 -10.45 0.74
C TYR A 11 17.23 -9.02 0.73
N THR A 12 16.03 -8.88 0.18
CA THR A 12 15.27 -7.63 0.28
C THR A 12 14.35 -7.68 1.49
N THR A 13 14.30 -6.59 2.27
CA THR A 13 13.34 -6.44 3.36
C THR A 13 12.08 -5.77 2.84
N LEU A 14 10.94 -6.45 2.96
CA LEU A 14 9.63 -5.94 2.60
C LEU A 14 8.91 -5.42 3.85
N ILE A 15 8.82 -4.10 3.99
CA ILE A 15 8.08 -3.44 5.07
C ILE A 15 6.64 -3.19 4.61
N ILE A 16 5.67 -3.83 5.26
CA ILE A 16 4.27 -3.85 4.83
C ILE A 16 3.41 -3.02 5.80
N PHE A 17 2.71 -2.03 5.26
CA PHE A 17 1.65 -1.27 5.92
C PHE A 17 0.30 -1.85 5.51
N HIS A 18 -0.42 -2.45 6.46
CA HIS A 18 -1.70 -3.09 6.22
C HIS A 18 -2.82 -2.10 5.84
N GLY A 19 -3.91 -2.64 5.30
CA GLY A 19 -5.12 -1.91 4.92
C GLY A 19 -5.98 -1.48 6.10
N GLY A 20 -7.18 -0.97 5.80
CA GLY A 20 -8.15 -0.60 6.82
C GLY A 20 -8.87 -1.82 7.39
N VAL A 21 -9.33 -1.74 8.64
CA VAL A 21 -10.03 -2.81 9.38
C VAL A 21 -9.12 -3.96 9.81
N PHE A 22 -8.22 -4.42 8.96
CA PHE A 22 -7.25 -5.48 9.24
C PHE A 22 -5.99 -4.94 9.92
N ASP A 23 -5.30 -5.75 10.74
CA ASP A 23 -3.96 -5.44 11.27
C ASP A 23 -2.87 -6.37 10.70
N ARG A 24 -1.65 -6.31 11.25
CA ARG A 24 -0.53 -7.17 10.83
C ARG A 24 -0.81 -8.67 10.87
N THR A 25 -1.74 -9.12 11.69
CA THR A 25 -2.06 -10.54 11.87
C THR A 25 -2.73 -11.12 10.61
N SER A 26 -3.36 -10.27 9.78
CA SER A 26 -3.84 -10.67 8.44
C SER A 26 -2.73 -11.11 7.48
N PHE A 27 -1.46 -10.90 7.83
CA PHE A 27 -0.29 -11.32 7.03
C PHE A 27 0.50 -12.46 7.69
N GLU A 28 -0.04 -13.14 8.71
CA GLU A 28 0.70 -14.13 9.49
C GLU A 28 1.14 -15.37 8.70
N LYS A 29 0.56 -15.59 7.53
CA LYS A 29 0.95 -16.66 6.59
C LYS A 29 2.16 -16.32 5.72
N LEU A 30 2.60 -15.06 5.64
CA LEU A 30 3.75 -14.70 4.80
C LEU A 30 5.10 -15.23 5.32
N PRO A 31 5.42 -15.15 6.63
CA PRO A 31 6.75 -15.51 7.13
C PRO A 31 7.22 -16.93 6.79
N GLN A 32 6.31 -17.90 6.70
CA GLN A 32 6.65 -19.29 6.34
C GLN A 32 7.12 -19.46 4.89
N TYR A 33 6.82 -18.51 4.01
CA TYR A 33 7.21 -18.55 2.60
C TYR A 33 8.29 -17.52 2.25
N ALA A 34 8.36 -16.39 2.97
CA ALA A 34 9.24 -15.27 2.64
C ALA A 34 10.70 -15.65 2.32
N HIS A 35 11.28 -16.59 3.08
CA HIS A 35 12.68 -16.99 2.91
C HIS A 35 12.97 -17.71 1.59
N SER A 36 12.02 -18.49 1.04
CA SER A 36 12.23 -19.16 -0.26
C SER A 36 12.30 -18.17 -1.43
N PHE A 37 11.75 -16.96 -1.23
CA PHE A 37 11.83 -15.84 -2.17
C PHE A 37 13.02 -14.91 -1.89
N ASN A 38 13.92 -15.26 -0.96
CA ASN A 38 15.00 -14.39 -0.48
C ASN A 38 14.48 -13.05 0.07
N LEU A 39 13.34 -13.08 0.77
CA LEU A 39 12.69 -11.91 1.37
C LEU A 39 12.66 -11.99 2.90
N ARG A 40 12.75 -10.84 3.55
CA ARG A 40 12.35 -10.63 4.95
C ARG A 40 11.06 -9.81 4.99
N THR A 41 9.97 -10.37 5.50
CA THR A 41 8.69 -9.64 5.64
C THR A 41 8.57 -9.00 7.02
N VAL A 42 8.30 -7.70 7.07
CA VAL A 42 8.09 -6.90 8.29
C VAL A 42 6.76 -6.18 8.19
N VAL A 43 5.73 -6.76 8.80
CA VAL A 43 4.38 -6.18 8.80
C VAL A 43 4.21 -5.27 10.01
N VAL A 44 3.89 -4.00 9.75
CA VAL A 44 3.83 -2.94 10.76
C VAL A 44 2.39 -2.65 11.12
N ASN A 45 2.05 -2.69 12.41
CA ASN A 45 0.77 -2.16 12.86
C ASN A 45 0.79 -0.63 12.71
N ARG A 46 -0.13 -0.13 11.89
CA ARG A 46 -0.28 1.31 11.66
C ARG A 46 -0.70 2.01 12.94
N ARG A 47 -0.44 3.32 12.98
CA ARG A 47 -0.91 4.16 14.07
C ARG A 47 -2.43 4.05 14.23
N GLY A 48 -2.91 3.99 15.48
CA GLY A 48 -4.33 3.74 15.77
C GLY A 48 -4.78 2.27 15.69
N TYR A 49 -3.86 1.31 15.52
CA TYR A 49 -4.13 -0.12 15.68
C TYR A 49 -3.48 -0.68 16.96
N PRO A 50 -3.97 -1.82 17.48
CA PRO A 50 -3.41 -2.42 18.69
C PRO A 50 -1.90 -2.66 18.59
N GLY A 51 -1.18 -2.39 19.67
CA GLY A 51 0.29 -2.47 19.70
C GLY A 51 1.01 -1.29 19.05
N SER A 52 0.30 -0.31 18.51
CA SER A 52 0.84 0.99 18.07
C SER A 52 0.23 2.13 18.88
N THR A 53 0.87 3.30 18.83
CA THR A 53 0.37 4.52 19.47
C THR A 53 -0.98 4.94 18.86
N PRO A 54 -1.98 5.38 19.65
CA PRO A 54 -3.19 5.98 19.11
C PRO A 54 -2.93 7.35 18.48
N TYR A 55 -3.88 7.84 17.69
CA TYR A 55 -3.92 9.25 17.29
C TYR A 55 -4.40 10.11 18.46
N THR A 56 -3.82 11.31 18.58
CA THR A 56 -4.35 12.34 19.49
C THR A 56 -5.60 12.98 18.88
N GLU A 57 -6.40 13.65 19.71
CA GLU A 57 -7.59 14.38 19.26
C GLU A 57 -7.26 15.41 18.17
N SER A 58 -6.16 16.17 18.34
CA SER A 58 -5.71 17.15 17.34
C SER A 58 -5.33 16.51 16.00
N GLU A 59 -4.71 15.33 16.01
CA GLU A 59 -4.36 14.64 14.76
C GLU A 59 -5.58 14.05 14.07
N MET A 60 -6.57 13.60 14.85
CA MET A 60 -7.87 13.20 14.34
C MET A 60 -8.65 14.39 13.78
N GLU A 61 -8.55 15.56 14.40
CA GLU A 61 -9.12 16.80 13.88
C GLU A 61 -8.48 17.19 12.54
N ASP A 62 -7.14 17.17 12.46
CA ASP A 62 -6.40 17.42 11.21
C ASP A 62 -6.84 16.45 10.10
N LEU A 63 -7.01 15.16 10.41
CA LEU A 63 -7.51 14.15 9.48
C LEU A 63 -8.93 14.45 9.00
N ASN A 64 -9.86 14.69 9.94
CA ASN A 64 -11.26 14.96 9.63
C ASN A 64 -11.47 16.26 8.85
N GLN A 65 -10.65 17.28 9.10
CA GLN A 65 -10.68 18.55 8.37
C GLN A 65 -9.90 18.51 7.06
N GLY A 66 -9.28 17.38 6.73
CA GLY A 66 -8.54 17.19 5.49
C GLY A 66 -7.26 18.00 5.40
N LYS A 67 -6.61 18.29 6.52
CA LYS A 67 -5.38 19.09 6.54
C LYS A 67 -4.18 18.27 6.08
N LYS A 68 -3.40 18.85 5.16
CA LYS A 68 -2.13 18.27 4.65
C LYS A 68 -1.17 17.85 5.77
N VAL A 69 -1.13 18.60 6.87
CA VAL A 69 -0.24 18.33 8.01
C VAL A 69 -0.41 16.93 8.60
N HIS A 70 -1.60 16.33 8.49
CA HIS A 70 -1.79 14.93 8.91
C HIS A 70 -0.91 13.97 8.09
N LEU A 71 -0.87 14.16 6.77
CA LEU A 71 -0.07 13.35 5.85
C LEU A 71 1.43 13.63 5.98
N GLU A 72 1.80 14.88 6.26
CA GLU A 72 3.21 15.26 6.53
C GLU A 72 3.74 14.58 7.80
N LYS A 73 2.96 14.62 8.89
CA LYS A 73 3.28 13.90 10.13
C LYS A 73 3.41 12.39 9.88
N LEU A 74 2.54 11.82 9.05
CA LEU A 74 2.61 10.42 8.64
C LEU A 74 3.90 10.14 7.86
N GLY A 75 4.26 10.95 6.87
CA GLY A 75 5.49 10.78 6.09
C GLY A 75 6.76 10.83 6.94
N SER A 76 6.85 11.80 7.86
CA SER A 76 7.97 11.88 8.82
C SER A 76 8.02 10.67 9.76
N LEU A 77 6.87 10.15 10.19
CA LEU A 77 6.79 8.95 11.03
C LEU A 77 7.33 7.72 10.28
N ILE A 78 6.93 7.53 9.03
CA ILE A 78 7.35 6.39 8.20
C ILE A 78 8.85 6.48 7.92
N GLY A 79 9.37 7.65 7.52
CA GLY A 79 10.81 7.85 7.32
C GLY A 79 11.62 7.57 8.59
N SER A 80 11.15 8.06 9.75
CA SER A 80 11.79 7.82 11.06
C SER A 80 11.71 6.35 11.49
N PHE A 81 10.64 5.64 11.14
CA PHE A 81 10.50 4.21 11.41
C PHE A 81 11.53 3.42 10.62
N VAL A 82 11.67 3.68 9.31
CA VAL A 82 12.62 2.97 8.45
C VAL A 82 14.07 3.26 8.89
N GLU A 83 14.39 4.51 9.20
CA GLU A 83 15.72 4.89 9.75
C GLU A 83 16.04 4.09 11.02
N ARG A 84 15.15 4.12 12.02
CA ARG A 84 15.35 3.36 13.26
C ARG A 84 15.42 1.87 13.03
N PHE A 85 14.58 1.33 12.15
CA PHE A 85 14.59 -0.09 11.83
C PHE A 85 15.96 -0.53 11.28
N ILE A 86 16.55 0.26 10.37
CA ILE A 86 17.90 0.00 9.84
C ILE A 86 18.94 0.07 10.97
N GLU A 87 18.97 1.17 11.73
CA GLU A 87 19.96 1.37 12.80
C GLU A 87 19.92 0.29 13.88
N GLU A 88 18.74 -0.14 14.30
CA GLU A 88 18.60 -1.19 15.33
C GLU A 88 19.02 -2.58 14.81
N ASN A 89 18.76 -2.89 13.54
CA ASN A 89 19.25 -4.13 12.94
C ASN A 89 20.78 -4.12 12.78
N GLU A 90 21.37 -2.97 12.44
CA GLU A 90 22.84 -2.81 12.42
C GLU A 90 23.45 -3.02 13.81
N LYS A 91 22.87 -2.43 14.87
CA LYS A 91 23.35 -2.57 16.26
C LYS A 91 23.30 -4.02 16.76
N THR A 92 22.28 -4.78 16.37
CA THR A 92 22.09 -6.17 16.82
C THR A 92 22.89 -7.19 16.00
N GLY A 93 23.64 -6.75 14.98
CA GLY A 93 24.45 -7.62 14.12
C GLY A 93 23.66 -8.39 13.07
N ALA A 94 22.33 -8.27 13.04
CA ALA A 94 21.50 -8.82 11.97
C ALA A 94 21.77 -8.10 10.64
N GLY A 95 22.01 -6.78 10.71
CA GLY A 95 22.19 -5.92 9.55
C GLY A 95 20.95 -5.84 8.66
N ILE A 96 20.98 -4.91 7.71
CA ILE A 96 20.10 -4.90 6.54
C ILE A 96 21.04 -4.85 5.34
N PRO A 97 20.87 -5.72 4.32
CA PRO A 97 21.62 -5.58 3.09
C PRO A 97 21.36 -4.21 2.46
N LYS A 98 22.41 -3.52 2.04
CA LYS A 98 22.28 -2.31 1.22
C LYS A 98 21.76 -2.68 -0.17
N ILE A 99 21.24 -1.68 -0.88
CA ILE A 99 20.87 -1.85 -2.28
C ILE A 99 22.12 -2.31 -3.07
N SER A 100 21.99 -3.39 -3.82
CA SER A 100 23.02 -3.88 -4.73
C SER A 100 23.34 -2.86 -5.84
N GLY A 101 24.50 -2.98 -6.48
CA GLY A 101 24.89 -2.07 -7.58
C GLY A 101 23.90 -2.05 -8.75
N GLU A 102 23.19 -3.16 -8.98
CA GLU A 102 22.17 -3.30 -10.04
C GLU A 102 20.76 -2.89 -9.58
N GLY A 103 20.55 -2.63 -8.28
CA GLY A 103 19.23 -2.27 -7.73
C GLY A 103 18.22 -3.42 -7.65
N LYS A 104 18.62 -4.67 -7.95
CA LYS A 104 17.72 -5.84 -7.98
C LYS A 104 17.64 -6.58 -6.65
N SER A 105 18.72 -6.61 -5.89
CA SER A 105 18.78 -7.26 -4.57
C SER A 105 19.17 -6.29 -3.45
N GLY A 106 19.00 -6.75 -2.22
CA GLY A 106 19.21 -5.99 -1.00
C GLY A 106 18.16 -4.91 -0.76
N GLY A 107 18.41 -4.05 0.22
CA GLY A 107 17.60 -2.88 0.52
C GLY A 107 16.26 -3.20 1.18
N VAL A 108 15.39 -2.18 1.14
CA VAL A 108 14.07 -2.11 1.75
C VAL A 108 13.06 -1.72 0.68
N ALA A 109 12.07 -2.57 0.45
CA ALA A 109 10.86 -2.26 -0.29
C ALA A 109 9.77 -1.82 0.70
N ILE A 110 9.18 -0.66 0.46
CA ILE A 110 8.12 -0.08 1.29
C ILE A 110 6.80 -0.35 0.60
N MET A 111 5.96 -1.16 1.23
CA MET A 111 4.69 -1.62 0.65
C MET A 111 3.51 -1.10 1.45
N GLY A 112 2.48 -0.62 0.75
CA GLY A 112 1.17 -0.37 1.34
C GLY A 112 0.10 -1.21 0.68
N TRP A 113 -0.59 -2.03 1.47
CA TRP A 113 -1.76 -2.78 1.02
C TRP A 113 -3.03 -1.94 1.16
N SER A 114 -3.89 -1.92 0.15
CA SER A 114 -5.16 -1.20 0.19
C SER A 114 -4.92 0.29 0.53
N ILE A 115 -5.70 0.87 1.44
CA ILE A 115 -5.48 2.23 1.97
C ILE A 115 -4.17 2.40 2.77
N GLY A 116 -3.47 1.32 3.11
CA GLY A 116 -2.09 1.35 3.61
C GLY A 116 -1.11 1.98 2.63
N ALA A 117 -1.45 2.03 1.33
CA ALA A 117 -0.72 2.78 0.31
C ALA A 117 -0.54 4.27 0.65
N VAL A 118 -1.50 4.88 1.34
CA VAL A 118 -1.38 6.28 1.82
C VAL A 118 -0.20 6.42 2.79
N SER A 119 -0.01 5.43 3.67
CA SER A 119 1.13 5.41 4.61
C SER A 119 2.45 5.20 3.87
N ALA A 120 2.52 4.18 3.01
CA ALA A 120 3.72 3.87 2.23
C ALA A 120 4.19 5.06 1.36
N MET A 121 3.25 5.74 0.70
CA MET A 121 3.51 6.87 -0.19
C MET A 121 3.95 8.14 0.54
N SER A 122 3.46 8.36 1.78
CA SER A 122 3.58 9.66 2.46
C SER A 122 5.01 10.17 2.65
N MET A 123 5.99 9.28 2.88
CA MET A 123 7.39 9.70 3.07
C MET A 123 8.07 10.16 1.78
N PHE A 124 7.51 9.84 0.61
CA PHE A 124 8.08 10.19 -0.70
C PHE A 124 7.58 11.53 -1.22
N ALA A 125 6.59 12.14 -0.57
CA ALA A 125 5.84 13.27 -1.10
C ALA A 125 6.54 14.63 -0.94
N ASP A 126 7.42 14.77 0.05
CA ASP A 126 8.09 16.04 0.34
C ASP A 126 9.47 15.79 0.98
N PRO A 127 10.57 16.26 0.37
CA PRO A 127 11.92 16.07 0.92
C PRO A 127 12.13 16.72 2.29
N ALA A 128 11.34 17.75 2.63
CA ALA A 128 11.44 18.44 3.92
C ALA A 128 11.00 17.56 5.11
N LEU A 129 10.29 16.45 4.86
CA LEU A 129 9.85 15.52 5.90
C LEU A 129 10.99 14.68 6.49
N ILE A 130 12.14 14.62 5.80
CA ILE A 130 13.29 13.79 6.15
C ILE A 130 14.52 14.68 6.30
N SER A 131 15.24 14.56 7.42
CA SER A 131 16.47 15.33 7.64
C SER A 131 17.56 14.93 6.63
N PRO A 132 18.50 15.83 6.26
CA PRO A 132 19.60 15.48 5.37
C PRO A 132 20.44 14.29 5.86
N LYS A 133 20.60 14.14 7.18
CA LYS A 133 21.28 12.99 7.80
C LYS A 133 20.51 11.70 7.56
N SER A 134 19.21 11.70 7.88
CA SER A 134 18.32 10.55 7.67
C SER A 134 18.27 10.16 6.19
N TYR A 135 18.16 11.13 5.29
CA TYR A 135 18.17 10.88 3.83
C TYR A 135 19.49 10.25 3.35
N SER A 136 20.63 10.68 3.90
CA SER A 136 21.95 10.09 3.59
C SER A 136 22.07 8.61 3.98
N LEU A 137 21.32 8.18 5.01
CA LEU A 137 21.19 6.78 5.37
C LEU A 137 20.18 6.08 4.46
N LEU A 138 18.95 6.59 4.42
CA LEU A 138 17.81 5.96 3.75
C LEU A 138 18.07 5.71 2.27
N GLN A 139 18.74 6.62 1.55
CA GLN A 139 19.01 6.44 0.12
C GLN A 139 19.89 5.23 -0.21
N LYS A 140 20.58 4.63 0.78
CA LYS A 140 21.39 3.41 0.61
C LYS A 140 20.58 2.13 0.76
N TYR A 141 19.36 2.23 1.29
CA TYR A 141 18.53 1.11 1.69
C TYR A 141 17.15 1.13 1.02
N VAL A 142 16.46 2.27 0.96
CA VAL A 142 15.11 2.37 0.37
C VAL A 142 15.20 2.19 -1.15
N LYS A 143 14.62 1.09 -1.63
CA LYS A 143 14.76 0.58 -2.99
C LYS A 143 13.48 0.72 -3.81
N ASP A 144 12.34 0.38 -3.22
CA ASP A 144 11.06 0.33 -3.93
C ASP A 144 9.93 0.91 -3.09
N LEU A 145 8.94 1.47 -3.78
CA LEU A 145 7.61 1.79 -3.25
C LEU A 145 6.59 0.89 -3.94
N VAL A 146 5.95 0.00 -3.18
CA VAL A 146 5.00 -0.97 -3.71
C VAL A 146 3.58 -0.63 -3.28
N PHE A 147 2.72 -0.41 -4.25
CA PHE A 147 1.28 -0.29 -4.08
C PHE A 147 0.65 -1.67 -4.25
N TYR A 148 0.26 -2.30 -3.14
CA TYR A 148 -0.40 -3.60 -3.18
C TYR A 148 -1.92 -3.42 -3.20
N ASP A 149 -2.50 -3.58 -4.38
CA ASP A 149 -3.92 -3.54 -4.68
C ASP A 149 -4.68 -2.36 -4.02
N PRO A 150 -4.18 -1.12 -4.12
CA PRO A 150 -4.83 0.04 -3.50
C PRO A 150 -6.17 0.38 -4.18
N PRO A 151 -7.21 0.77 -3.41
CA PRO A 151 -8.40 1.37 -3.98
C PRO A 151 -8.09 2.76 -4.58
N ALA A 152 -8.90 3.21 -5.55
CA ALA A 152 -8.78 4.55 -6.14
C ALA A 152 -8.69 5.70 -5.10
N HIS A 153 -9.37 5.55 -3.95
CA HIS A 153 -9.34 6.54 -2.86
C HIS A 153 -8.00 6.61 -2.11
N ALA A 154 -7.13 5.61 -2.23
CA ALA A 154 -5.75 5.72 -1.72
C ALA A 154 -4.94 6.77 -2.49
N PHE A 155 -5.40 7.17 -3.68
CA PHE A 155 -4.82 8.22 -4.52
C PHE A 155 -5.67 9.51 -4.57
N GLY A 156 -6.73 9.59 -3.77
CA GLY A 156 -7.63 10.74 -3.77
C GLY A 156 -8.43 10.92 -5.07
N TYR A 157 -8.63 9.83 -5.84
CA TYR A 157 -9.44 9.89 -7.05
C TYR A 157 -10.92 10.11 -6.72
N PRO A 158 -11.67 10.79 -7.62
CA PRO A 158 -13.03 11.17 -7.34
C PRO A 158 -13.96 9.96 -7.22
N TYR A 159 -14.99 10.12 -6.39
CA TYR A 159 -16.10 9.20 -6.34
C TYR A 159 -16.88 9.18 -7.65
N LEU A 160 -17.36 7.99 -8.04
CA LEU A 160 -18.26 7.79 -9.16
C LEU A 160 -19.70 7.62 -8.63
N SER A 161 -20.66 8.34 -9.20
CA SER A 161 -22.04 8.37 -8.68
C SER A 161 -22.76 7.03 -8.74
N ASP A 162 -22.45 6.24 -9.77
CA ASP A 162 -23.24 5.05 -10.13
C ASP A 162 -22.59 3.75 -9.62
N MET A 163 -21.56 3.88 -8.79
CA MET A 163 -20.80 2.74 -8.28
C MET A 163 -21.09 2.48 -6.80
N TYR A 164 -20.95 1.21 -6.40
CA TYR A 164 -21.22 0.75 -5.05
C TYR A 164 -20.03 1.05 -4.13
N TYR A 165 -20.33 1.59 -2.94
CA TYR A 165 -19.37 1.81 -1.86
C TYR A 165 -19.98 1.30 -0.55
N PRO A 166 -19.36 0.34 0.15
CA PRO A 166 -19.90 -0.19 1.41
C PRO A 166 -20.18 0.89 2.45
N TRP A 167 -19.34 1.92 2.54
CA TRP A 167 -19.51 3.04 3.50
C TRP A 167 -20.55 4.08 3.08
N ARG A 168 -21.20 3.93 1.93
CA ARG A 168 -22.32 4.77 1.47
C ARG A 168 -23.61 3.96 1.28
N ASP A 169 -23.59 2.68 1.63
CA ASP A 169 -24.75 1.81 1.52
C ASP A 169 -25.80 2.21 2.55
N LYS A 170 -26.96 2.69 2.08
CA LYS A 170 -28.05 3.16 2.94
C LYS A 170 -28.77 2.01 3.64
N ASP A 171 -28.61 0.78 3.15
CA ASP A 171 -29.18 -0.41 3.78
C ASP A 171 -28.37 -0.85 5.01
N ILE A 172 -27.14 -0.33 5.17
CA ILE A 172 -26.28 -0.58 6.33
C ILE A 172 -26.61 0.42 7.43
N THR A 173 -27.25 -0.07 8.49
CA THR A 173 -27.76 0.76 9.60
C THR A 173 -27.04 0.52 10.92
N THR A 174 -26.19 -0.51 11.02
CA THR A 174 -25.43 -0.84 12.23
C THR A 174 -23.94 -1.08 11.94
N PRO A 175 -23.04 -0.88 12.93
CA PRO A 175 -21.62 -1.20 12.78
C PRO A 175 -21.34 -2.66 12.44
N ASP A 176 -22.18 -3.59 12.90
CA ASP A 176 -22.03 -5.03 12.60
C ASP A 176 -22.47 -5.38 11.18
N GLN A 177 -23.56 -4.77 10.69
CA GLN A 177 -23.94 -4.84 9.28
C GLN A 177 -22.85 -4.27 8.39
N PHE A 178 -22.25 -3.14 8.80
CA PHE A 178 -21.13 -2.55 8.07
C PHE A 178 -19.94 -3.51 8.04
N SER A 179 -19.51 -4.01 9.19
CA SER A 179 -18.36 -4.90 9.29
C SER A 179 -18.55 -6.14 8.42
N SER A 180 -19.73 -6.77 8.48
CA SER A 180 -20.05 -7.97 7.70
C SER A 180 -20.15 -7.68 6.20
N GLY A 181 -20.82 -6.59 5.82
CA GLY A 181 -20.98 -6.18 4.42
C GLY A 181 -19.64 -5.76 3.80
N PHE A 182 -18.84 -4.99 4.51
CA PHE A 182 -17.50 -4.60 4.09
C PHE A 182 -16.58 -5.82 3.95
N LEU A 183 -16.57 -6.73 4.93
CA LEU A 183 -15.79 -7.96 4.85
C LEU A 183 -16.20 -8.80 3.65
N SER A 184 -17.51 -9.00 3.45
CA SER A 184 -18.02 -9.77 2.31
C SER A 184 -17.66 -9.13 0.96
N TRP A 185 -17.74 -7.80 0.88
CA TRP A 185 -17.36 -7.04 -0.30
C TRP A 185 -15.86 -7.14 -0.58
N VAL A 186 -15.02 -6.88 0.42
CA VAL A 186 -13.57 -6.75 0.26
C VAL A 186 -12.90 -8.10 -0.01
N SER A 187 -13.44 -9.19 0.51
CA SER A 187 -12.90 -10.55 0.33
C SER A 187 -13.48 -11.32 -0.85
N SER A 188 -14.40 -10.72 -1.62
CA SER A 188 -15.03 -11.36 -2.76
C SER A 188 -14.10 -11.48 -3.97
N TYR A 189 -14.32 -12.52 -4.78
CA TYR A 189 -13.63 -12.73 -6.05
C TYR A 189 -14.52 -12.34 -7.24
N TYR A 190 -14.34 -11.10 -7.70
CA TYR A 190 -15.13 -10.50 -8.76
C TYR A 190 -14.74 -11.03 -10.15
N GLN A 191 -15.64 -10.89 -11.11
CA GLN A 191 -15.38 -11.18 -12.53
C GLN A 191 -15.64 -9.94 -13.35
N HIS A 192 -14.61 -9.17 -13.65
CA HIS A 192 -14.76 -7.94 -14.43
C HIS A 192 -14.93 -8.26 -15.92
N PRO A 193 -16.03 -7.84 -16.56
CA PRO A 193 -16.26 -8.12 -17.98
C PRO A 193 -15.19 -7.55 -18.92
N ASN A 194 -14.64 -6.37 -18.60
CA ASN A 194 -13.52 -5.79 -19.33
C ASN A 194 -12.60 -5.01 -18.38
N PRO A 195 -11.63 -5.68 -17.73
CA PRO A 195 -10.76 -5.08 -16.71
C PRO A 195 -9.78 -4.04 -17.27
N ASN A 196 -9.62 -3.97 -18.60
CA ASN A 196 -8.78 -2.97 -19.27
C ASN A 196 -9.61 -1.89 -19.98
N GLY A 197 -10.92 -1.88 -19.76
CA GLY A 197 -11.82 -0.90 -20.36
C GLY A 197 -11.60 0.52 -19.81
N PRO A 198 -11.98 1.57 -20.57
CA PRO A 198 -11.76 2.95 -20.16
C PRO A 198 -12.76 3.46 -19.10
N SER A 199 -13.65 2.59 -18.59
CA SER A 199 -14.76 2.98 -17.71
C SER A 199 -14.92 2.00 -16.56
N ALA A 200 -15.14 2.53 -15.37
CA ALA A 200 -15.43 1.74 -14.17
C ALA A 200 -16.71 0.89 -14.31
N THR A 201 -17.66 1.31 -15.14
CA THR A 201 -18.90 0.56 -15.38
C THR A 201 -18.67 -0.79 -16.09
N LEU A 202 -17.46 -1.03 -16.59
CA LEU A 202 -17.03 -2.30 -17.17
C LEU A 202 -16.38 -3.24 -16.15
N LEU A 203 -16.35 -2.83 -14.87
CA LEU A 203 -15.92 -3.62 -13.73
C LEU A 203 -17.16 -4.11 -12.97
N ASP A 204 -17.12 -5.37 -12.53
CA ASP A 204 -18.13 -5.92 -11.62
C ASP A 204 -18.25 -5.12 -10.32
N ASN A 205 -19.42 -4.50 -10.15
CA ASN A 205 -19.78 -3.57 -9.08
C ASN A 205 -20.78 -4.20 -8.09
N SER A 206 -20.86 -5.53 -8.02
CA SER A 206 -21.73 -6.21 -7.05
C SER A 206 -21.35 -5.90 -5.60
N LYS A 207 -22.31 -6.06 -4.67
CA LYS A 207 -22.04 -5.91 -3.22
C LYS A 207 -21.10 -7.00 -2.69
N SER A 208 -21.17 -8.19 -3.27
CA SER A 208 -20.29 -9.34 -3.01
C SER A 208 -20.48 -10.40 -4.10
N THR A 209 -19.71 -11.48 -4.03
CA THR A 209 -19.86 -12.65 -4.91
C THR A 209 -19.99 -13.94 -4.11
N ALA A 210 -20.32 -15.04 -4.79
CA ALA A 210 -20.43 -16.35 -4.16
C ALA A 210 -19.08 -16.92 -3.69
N GLN A 211 -17.97 -16.50 -4.32
CA GLN A 211 -16.62 -16.93 -3.95
C GLN A 211 -15.95 -15.83 -3.12
N GLN A 212 -15.59 -16.14 -1.87
CA GLN A 212 -14.96 -15.21 -0.93
C GLN A 212 -13.77 -15.87 -0.26
N THR A 213 -12.78 -15.08 0.17
CA THR A 213 -11.77 -15.55 1.13
C THR A 213 -12.47 -16.10 2.35
N SER A 214 -12.05 -17.30 2.77
CA SER A 214 -12.62 -17.95 3.95
C SER A 214 -11.84 -17.54 5.19
N PHE A 215 -12.56 -16.98 6.17
CA PHE A 215 -12.07 -16.71 7.51
C PHE A 215 -12.96 -17.42 8.52
N SER A 216 -12.37 -18.08 9.51
CA SER A 216 -13.08 -18.48 10.72
C SER A 216 -13.42 -17.25 11.57
N SER A 217 -14.41 -17.41 12.47
CA SER A 217 -14.76 -16.34 13.41
C SER A 217 -13.59 -15.95 14.32
N GLU A 218 -12.78 -16.93 14.75
CA GLU A 218 -11.59 -16.69 15.58
C GLU A 218 -10.53 -15.89 14.83
N GLU A 219 -10.31 -16.17 13.55
CA GLU A 219 -9.39 -15.40 12.70
C GLU A 219 -9.86 -13.95 12.56
N LEU A 220 -11.14 -13.72 12.23
CA LEU A 220 -11.69 -12.36 12.13
C LEU A 220 -11.56 -11.59 13.45
N GLU A 221 -11.85 -12.22 14.59
CA GLU A 221 -11.70 -11.60 15.91
C GLU A 221 -10.25 -11.20 16.22
N ARG A 222 -9.27 -11.94 15.70
CA ARG A 222 -7.85 -11.68 15.93
C ARG A 222 -7.33 -10.47 15.16
N PHE A 223 -7.76 -10.28 13.92
CA PHE A 223 -7.17 -9.27 13.04
C PHE A 223 -8.10 -8.14 12.58
N CYS A 224 -9.42 -8.24 12.78
CA CYS A 224 -10.35 -7.16 12.44
C CYS A 224 -10.63 -6.25 13.65
N HIS A 225 -10.16 -5.01 13.59
CA HIS A 225 -10.23 -4.07 14.72
C HIS A 225 -11.29 -3.00 14.53
N LYS A 226 -12.50 -3.26 15.03
CA LYS A 226 -13.62 -2.31 15.03
C LYS A 226 -13.28 -0.94 15.67
N PRO A 227 -12.50 -0.84 16.76
CA PRO A 227 -12.18 0.46 17.36
C PRO A 227 -11.39 1.41 16.43
N SER A 228 -10.70 0.88 15.42
CA SER A 228 -9.94 1.67 14.45
C SER A 228 -10.84 2.27 13.35
N LEU A 229 -12.10 1.83 13.22
CA LEU A 229 -13.02 2.26 12.16
C LEU A 229 -13.16 3.78 12.00
N PRO A 230 -13.28 4.61 13.06
CA PRO A 230 -13.43 6.05 12.89
C PRO A 230 -12.31 6.69 12.07
N GLN A 231 -11.05 6.28 12.28
CA GLN A 231 -9.91 6.81 11.53
C GLN A 231 -9.86 6.27 10.10
N GLU A 232 -10.28 5.02 9.88
CA GLU A 232 -10.36 4.43 8.54
C GLU A 232 -11.44 5.11 7.70
N PHE A 233 -12.56 5.48 8.31
CA PHE A 233 -13.60 6.23 7.62
C PHE A 233 -13.19 7.65 7.29
N ALA A 234 -12.43 8.30 8.17
CA ALA A 234 -11.97 9.66 7.93
C ALA A 234 -11.07 9.76 6.68
N ILE A 235 -10.35 8.68 6.32
CA ILE A 235 -9.59 8.59 5.06
C ILE A 235 -10.49 8.79 3.84
N PHE A 236 -11.73 8.33 3.86
CA PHE A 236 -12.69 8.45 2.76
C PHE A 236 -13.40 9.83 2.72
N GLY A 237 -13.10 10.73 3.66
CA GLY A 237 -13.72 12.03 3.83
C GLY A 237 -12.93 13.22 3.24
N PRO A 238 -12.94 14.39 3.91
CA PRO A 238 -12.31 15.62 3.39
C PRO A 238 -10.82 15.52 3.05
N ILE A 239 -10.08 14.61 3.69
CA ILE A 239 -8.64 14.39 3.44
C ILE A 239 -8.32 13.92 2.02
N GLN A 240 -9.30 13.43 1.26
CA GLN A 240 -9.10 12.96 -0.12
C GLN A 240 -8.43 13.99 -1.03
N SER A 241 -8.68 15.29 -0.83
CA SER A 241 -8.00 16.36 -1.58
C SER A 241 -6.50 16.45 -1.27
N ALA A 242 -6.13 16.32 0.01
CA ALA A 242 -4.74 16.29 0.43
C ALA A 242 -4.05 15.01 -0.04
N ILE A 243 -4.74 13.86 0.01
CA ILE A 243 -4.24 12.59 -0.54
C ILE A 243 -4.01 12.72 -2.04
N ASN A 244 -4.93 13.33 -2.79
CA ASN A 244 -4.75 13.52 -4.23
C ASN A 244 -3.54 14.39 -4.55
N SER A 245 -3.35 15.47 -3.79
CA SER A 245 -2.20 16.35 -3.92
C SER A 245 -0.90 15.59 -3.65
N MET A 246 -0.82 14.86 -2.54
CA MET A 246 0.32 13.99 -2.19
C MET A 246 0.60 12.94 -3.27
N SER A 247 -0.45 12.32 -3.82
CA SER A 247 -0.33 11.29 -4.86
C SER A 247 0.24 11.86 -6.16
N LYS A 248 -0.17 13.08 -6.55
CA LYS A 248 0.38 13.77 -7.72
C LYS A 248 1.85 14.12 -7.54
N GLU A 249 2.26 14.54 -6.35
CA GLU A 249 3.68 14.77 -6.04
C GLU A 249 4.48 13.48 -6.24
N VAL A 250 4.05 12.36 -5.65
CA VAL A 250 4.83 11.11 -5.72
C VAL A 250 4.81 10.48 -7.11
N LEU A 251 3.66 10.48 -7.79
CA LEU A 251 3.47 9.78 -9.06
C LEU A 251 3.90 10.60 -10.28
N LEU A 252 3.69 11.92 -10.25
CA LEU A 252 3.67 12.76 -11.45
C LEU A 252 4.65 13.95 -11.41
N ASN A 253 5.34 14.21 -10.29
CA ASN A 253 6.32 15.29 -10.21
C ASN A 253 7.72 14.80 -10.66
N ALA A 254 8.13 15.20 -11.86
CA ALA A 254 9.43 14.83 -12.44
C ALA A 254 10.62 15.44 -11.67
N ASP A 255 10.49 16.65 -11.12
CA ASP A 255 11.58 17.29 -10.37
C ASP A 255 11.79 16.60 -9.02
N LEU A 256 10.70 16.19 -8.37
CA LEU A 256 10.76 15.38 -7.16
C LEU A 256 11.36 14.00 -7.45
N ALA A 257 10.92 13.35 -8.53
CA ALA A 257 11.47 12.07 -8.98
C ALA A 257 12.99 12.16 -9.26
N ALA A 258 13.48 13.26 -9.82
CA ALA A 258 14.89 13.45 -10.11
C ALA A 258 15.75 13.81 -8.88
N SER A 259 15.17 14.45 -7.85
CA SER A 259 15.92 15.02 -6.73
C SER A 259 15.82 14.22 -5.43
N PHE A 260 14.75 13.44 -5.25
CA PHE A 260 14.44 12.76 -3.99
C PHE A 260 14.20 11.27 -4.21
N PHE A 261 15.10 10.44 -3.68
CA PHE A 261 15.17 8.99 -3.94
C PHE A 261 15.13 8.65 -5.45
N PRO A 262 16.02 9.21 -6.30
CA PRO A 262 15.88 9.09 -7.75
C PRO A 262 15.95 7.67 -8.31
N ASN A 263 16.50 6.73 -7.56
CA ASN A 263 16.62 5.33 -7.95
C ASN A 263 15.47 4.45 -7.43
N VAL A 264 14.54 5.01 -6.65
CA VAL A 264 13.39 4.24 -6.15
C VAL A 264 12.39 4.02 -7.26
N LYS A 265 12.04 2.77 -7.52
CA LYS A 265 10.99 2.37 -8.45
C LYS A 265 9.65 2.25 -7.75
N MET A 266 8.57 2.37 -8.52
CA MET A 266 7.22 2.09 -8.06
C MET A 266 6.68 0.84 -8.74
N THR A 267 6.01 0.01 -7.95
CA THR A 267 5.31 -1.18 -8.43
C THR A 267 3.85 -1.07 -8.01
N PHE A 268 2.93 -1.30 -8.94
CA PHE A 268 1.51 -1.42 -8.67
C PHE A 268 1.10 -2.88 -8.85
N LEU A 269 0.94 -3.63 -7.76
CA LEU A 269 0.38 -4.97 -7.80
C LEU A 269 -1.14 -4.87 -7.91
N MET A 270 -1.71 -5.42 -8.98
CA MET A 270 -3.14 -5.33 -9.28
C MET A 270 -3.78 -6.72 -9.22
N CYS A 271 -4.63 -6.96 -8.24
CA CYS A 271 -5.35 -8.22 -8.13
C CYS A 271 -6.57 -8.22 -9.07
N THR A 272 -6.57 -9.12 -10.05
CA THR A 272 -7.49 -9.08 -11.19
C THR A 272 -8.95 -9.44 -10.87
N ARG A 273 -9.22 -9.93 -9.65
CA ARG A 273 -10.56 -10.27 -9.15
C ARG A 273 -10.91 -9.51 -7.86
N SER A 274 -10.23 -8.39 -7.60
CA SER A 274 -10.51 -7.52 -6.46
C SER A 274 -11.81 -6.72 -6.61
N PRO A 275 -12.33 -6.10 -5.52
CA PRO A 275 -13.46 -5.19 -5.64
C PRO A 275 -13.15 -4.07 -6.62
N TRP A 276 -14.12 -3.70 -7.48
CA TRP A 276 -13.95 -2.77 -8.62
C TRP A 276 -13.08 -1.53 -8.34
N LEU A 277 -13.13 -1.03 -7.12
CA LEU A 277 -12.41 0.18 -6.72
C LEU A 277 -10.89 0.04 -6.81
N CYS A 278 -10.34 -1.17 -6.68
CA CYS A 278 -8.90 -1.45 -6.77
C CYS A 278 -8.41 -1.48 -8.23
N PRO A 279 -8.97 -2.31 -9.15
CA PRO A 279 -8.62 -2.23 -10.56
C PRO A 279 -8.96 -0.86 -11.16
N TRP A 280 -10.02 -0.18 -10.70
CA TRP A 280 -10.27 1.22 -11.10
C TRP A 280 -9.14 2.16 -10.66
N GLY A 281 -8.60 1.97 -9.45
CA GLY A 281 -7.40 2.66 -8.99
C GLY A 281 -6.23 2.45 -9.95
N ALA A 282 -5.96 1.21 -10.35
CA ALA A 282 -4.89 0.89 -11.29
C ALA A 282 -5.11 1.54 -12.67
N ILE A 283 -6.33 1.48 -13.22
CA ILE A 283 -6.69 2.08 -14.51
C ILE A 283 -6.46 3.60 -14.48
N GLU A 284 -6.97 4.29 -13.46
CA GLU A 284 -6.83 5.75 -13.35
C GLU A 284 -5.38 6.17 -13.07
N THR A 285 -4.65 5.43 -12.24
CA THR A 285 -3.21 5.68 -12.03
C THR A 285 -2.44 5.52 -13.32
N ARG A 286 -2.68 4.46 -14.09
CA ARG A 286 -2.04 4.26 -15.40
C ARG A 286 -2.37 5.39 -16.36
N ARG A 287 -3.64 5.79 -16.44
CA ARG A 287 -4.10 6.89 -17.30
C ARG A 287 -3.39 8.20 -16.95
N HIS A 288 -3.41 8.59 -15.68
CA HIS A 288 -2.75 9.81 -15.22
C HIS A 288 -1.24 9.79 -15.42
N TYR A 289 -0.59 8.65 -15.16
CA TYR A 289 0.85 8.48 -15.36
C TYR A 289 1.23 8.61 -16.84
N VAL A 290 0.52 7.94 -17.74
CA VAL A 290 0.76 8.05 -19.20
C VAL A 290 0.49 9.46 -19.70
N GLU A 291 -0.60 10.10 -19.27
CA GLU A 291 -0.93 11.48 -19.65
C GLU A 291 0.15 12.48 -19.19
N ALA A 292 0.69 12.31 -17.98
CA ALA A 292 1.76 13.15 -17.47
C ALA A 292 3.07 12.89 -18.23
N TYR A 293 3.43 11.62 -18.43
CA TYR A 293 4.62 11.22 -19.17
C TYR A 293 4.65 11.79 -20.59
N MET A 294 3.54 11.71 -21.33
CA MET A 294 3.42 12.23 -22.69
C MET A 294 3.55 13.76 -22.79
N LYS A 295 3.36 14.48 -21.68
CA LYS A 295 3.49 15.95 -21.61
C LYS A 295 4.88 16.39 -21.14
N LEU A 296 5.74 15.48 -20.72
CA LEU A 296 7.07 15.83 -20.21
C LEU A 296 8.01 16.26 -21.34
N PRO A 297 8.88 17.25 -21.08
CA PRO A 297 10.06 17.50 -21.91
C PRO A 297 10.94 16.24 -22.00
N SER A 298 11.60 16.03 -23.14
CA SER A 298 12.41 14.83 -23.41
C SER A 298 13.59 14.59 -22.45
N HIS A 299 13.99 15.61 -21.68
CA HIS A 299 15.07 15.52 -20.69
C HIS A 299 14.58 15.21 -19.26
N GLN A 300 13.27 15.24 -19.03
CA GLN A 300 12.64 14.88 -17.76
C GLN A 300 12.05 13.47 -17.84
N LYS A 301 11.95 12.82 -16.68
CA LYS A 301 11.32 11.51 -16.53
C LYS A 301 10.51 11.49 -15.24
N LEU A 302 9.38 10.78 -15.26
CA LEU A 302 8.70 10.39 -14.03
C LEU A 302 9.47 9.26 -13.35
N ARG A 303 9.19 9.07 -12.06
CA ARG A 303 9.62 7.87 -11.32
C ARG A 303 9.03 6.65 -12.01
N GLU A 304 9.89 5.67 -12.32
CA GLU A 304 9.49 4.43 -12.99
C GLU A 304 8.31 3.78 -12.24
N LEU A 305 7.24 3.47 -12.97
CA LEU A 305 6.05 2.82 -12.45
C LEU A 305 5.70 1.60 -13.31
N GLU A 306 5.76 0.43 -12.69
CA GLU A 306 5.36 -0.83 -13.28
C GLU A 306 4.02 -1.30 -12.72
N PHE A 307 3.26 -2.03 -13.52
CA PHE A 307 1.98 -2.63 -13.12
C PHE A 307 2.06 -4.14 -13.29
N VAL A 308 1.99 -4.86 -12.19
CA VAL A 308 2.10 -6.33 -12.15
C VAL A 308 0.70 -6.90 -11.83
N PRO A 309 0.04 -7.56 -12.79
CA PRO A 309 -1.23 -8.23 -12.53
C PRO A 309 -1.00 -9.49 -11.69
N VAL A 310 -1.85 -9.71 -10.69
CA VAL A 310 -1.95 -10.98 -9.97
C VAL A 310 -3.20 -11.69 -10.49
N ASP A 311 -2.99 -12.62 -11.41
CA ASP A 311 -4.06 -13.31 -12.14
C ASP A 311 -4.89 -14.21 -11.22
N GLY A 312 -6.21 -14.06 -11.27
CA GLY A 312 -7.15 -14.83 -10.45
C GLY A 312 -7.23 -14.42 -8.97
N ALA A 313 -6.35 -13.53 -8.51
CA ALA A 313 -6.31 -13.06 -7.13
C ALA A 313 -7.37 -11.99 -6.82
N ASN A 314 -7.92 -12.04 -5.60
CA ASN A 314 -8.70 -10.95 -5.01
C ASN A 314 -7.80 -10.08 -4.09
N HIS A 315 -8.45 -9.19 -3.32
CA HIS A 315 -7.79 -8.23 -2.43
C HIS A 315 -7.02 -8.88 -1.27
N MET A 316 -7.23 -10.18 -1.03
CA MET A 316 -6.71 -10.95 0.10
C MET A 316 -5.71 -12.03 -0.34
N VAL A 317 -5.10 -11.93 -1.52
CA VAL A 317 -4.16 -12.97 -2.01
C VAL A 317 -3.02 -13.28 -1.05
N HIS A 318 -2.53 -12.30 -0.28
CA HIS A 318 -1.54 -12.53 0.79
C HIS A 318 -2.00 -13.53 1.87
N TRP A 319 -3.31 -13.79 1.98
CA TRP A 319 -3.94 -14.76 2.86
C TRP A 319 -4.33 -16.06 2.16
N ASP A 320 -4.88 -15.97 0.95
CA ASP A 320 -5.40 -17.11 0.19
C ASP A 320 -4.30 -17.89 -0.52
N ASP A 321 -3.36 -17.19 -1.15
CA ASP A 321 -2.20 -17.76 -1.85
C ASP A 321 -0.93 -16.91 -1.61
N PRO A 322 -0.32 -17.05 -0.42
CA PRO A 322 0.87 -16.29 -0.05
C PRO A 322 2.06 -16.45 -1.00
N GLU A 323 2.20 -17.62 -1.64
CA GLU A 323 3.28 -17.89 -2.58
C GLU A 323 3.07 -17.11 -3.88
N GLN A 324 1.87 -17.15 -4.46
CA GLN A 324 1.52 -16.33 -5.63
C GLN A 324 1.72 -14.84 -5.33
N PHE A 325 1.31 -14.38 -4.14
CA PHE A 325 1.54 -13.01 -3.72
C PHE A 325 3.03 -12.65 -3.69
N LEU A 326 3.87 -13.46 -3.03
CA LEU A 326 5.31 -13.18 -2.93
C LEU A 326 6.02 -13.26 -4.29
N ASP A 327 5.56 -14.14 -5.19
CA ASP A 327 6.08 -14.24 -6.56
C ASP A 327 5.82 -12.95 -7.34
N ALA A 328 4.59 -12.42 -7.30
CA ALA A 328 4.24 -11.14 -7.92
C ALA A 328 4.97 -9.95 -7.29
N VAL A 329 5.21 -9.97 -5.97
CA VAL A 329 6.06 -8.97 -5.31
C VAL A 329 7.47 -9.02 -5.87
N LEU A 330 8.03 -10.22 -6.04
CA LEU A 330 9.40 -10.41 -6.52
C LEU A 330 9.55 -9.93 -7.96
N GLU A 331 8.59 -10.26 -8.84
CA GLU A 331 8.50 -9.73 -10.21
C GLU A 331 8.59 -8.21 -10.19
N GLY A 332 7.76 -7.55 -9.39
CA GLY A 332 7.71 -6.09 -9.35
C GLY A 332 8.93 -5.39 -8.76
N ILE A 333 9.67 -6.01 -7.84
CA ILE A 333 10.85 -5.38 -7.20
C ILE A 333 12.19 -5.84 -7.79
N GLN A 334 12.22 -6.89 -8.63
CA GLN A 334 13.44 -7.36 -9.29
C GLN A 334 13.39 -7.25 -10.83
N GLY A 335 12.20 -7.03 -11.38
CA GLY A 335 11.89 -7.10 -12.81
C GLY A 335 11.66 -8.53 -13.30
N ASP A 336 11.26 -8.67 -14.56
CA ASP A 336 11.10 -9.96 -15.25
C ASP A 336 12.37 -10.85 -15.10
N ARG A 337 12.14 -12.14 -14.77
CA ARG A 337 13.17 -13.18 -14.65
C ARG A 337 13.56 -13.80 -15.99
#